data_AF-D1A736-F1
#
_entry.id   AF-D1A736-F1
#
_cell.length_a   1.000
_cell.length_b   1.000
_cell.length_c   1.000
_cell.angle_alpha   90.00
_cell.angle_beta   90.00
_cell.angle_gamma   90.00
#
_symmetry.space_group_name_H-M   'P 1'
#
loop_
_entity.id
_entity.type
_entity.pdbx_description
1 polymer ?
#
loop_
_entity_poly.entity_id
_entity_poly.type
_entity_poly.pdbx_seq_one_letter_code
_entity_poly.pdbx_strand_id
1 'polypeptide(L)'
;MSARTRGGLINLLIVLAVAALAVAPLAMGAGDGEEEPFAGADGRAETVIAEHDPDYEPWFSPLYEPPSGEIESALFALQAALGAGVLGYCFGVVRTKRRLTATQGAKRRADGDG
;
A
#
# COMPACT_ATOMS: atom_id res chain seq x y z
N MET A 1 16.20 1.57 30.63
CA MET A 1 16.29 1.14 29.21
C MET A 1 15.93 2.31 28.29
N SER A 2 16.83 2.61 27.36
CA SER A 2 16.93 3.87 26.58
C SER A 2 15.72 4.16 25.69
N ALA A 3 15.24 5.40 25.67
CA ALA A 3 14.08 5.84 24.87
C ALA A 3 14.21 5.55 23.35
N ARG A 4 15.44 5.38 22.86
CA ARG A 4 15.73 5.05 21.46
C ARG A 4 15.27 3.63 21.08
N THR A 5 15.29 2.68 22.01
CA THR A 5 14.88 1.29 21.75
C THR A 5 13.36 1.14 21.69
N ARG A 6 12.61 1.97 22.44
CA ARG A 6 11.13 1.96 22.41
C ARG A 6 10.57 2.38 21.05
N GLY A 7 11.08 3.45 20.44
CA GLY A 7 10.60 3.90 19.13
C GLY A 7 10.92 2.92 18.00
N GLY A 8 12.10 2.29 18.02
CA GLY A 8 12.45 1.25 17.06
C GLY A 8 11.59 -0.01 17.20
N LEU A 9 11.30 -0.44 18.42
CA LEU A 9 10.40 -1.56 18.70
C LEU A 9 8.96 -1.26 18.24
N ILE A 10 8.45 -0.07 18.52
CA ILE A 10 7.10 0.33 18.09
C ILE A 10 6.99 0.33 16.56
N ASN A 11 7.96 0.90 15.85
CA ASN A 11 7.97 0.87 14.39
C ASN A 11 8.05 -0.57 13.84
N LEU A 12 8.87 -1.43 14.46
CA LEU A 12 8.96 -2.84 14.09
C LEU A 12 7.62 -3.56 14.29
N LEU A 13 6.96 -3.32 15.42
CA LEU A 13 5.64 -3.88 15.73
C LEU A 13 4.57 -3.39 14.76
N ILE A 14 4.59 -2.10 14.37
CA ILE A 14 3.67 -1.55 13.38
C ILE A 14 3.88 -2.21 12.01
N VAL A 15 5.13 -2.36 11.56
CA VAL A 15 5.43 -3.03 10.29
C VAL A 15 5.01 -4.50 10.32
N LEU A 16 5.26 -5.20 11.43
CA LEU A 16 4.82 -6.59 11.63
C LEU A 16 3.30 -6.71 11.62
N ALA A 17 2.59 -5.78 12.26
CA ALA A 17 1.12 -5.77 12.27
C ALA A 17 0.55 -5.53 10.86
N VAL A 18 1.11 -4.58 10.10
CA VAL A 18 0.71 -4.34 8.70
C VAL A 18 0.99 -5.58 7.83
N ALA A 19 2.16 -6.20 7.97
CA ALA A 19 2.49 -7.43 7.25
C ALA A 19 1.56 -8.59 7.63
N ALA A 20 1.25 -8.75 8.93
CA ALA A 20 0.31 -9.77 9.39
C ALA A 20 -1.10 -9.53 8.85
N LEU A 21 -1.58 -8.28 8.80
CA LEU A 21 -2.88 -7.94 8.21
C LEU A 21 -2.93 -8.18 6.69
N ALA A 22 -1.81 -8.03 5.98
CA ALA A 22 -1.72 -8.33 4.55
C ALA A 22 -1.61 -9.83 4.26
N VAL A 23 -0.88 -10.59 5.09
CA VAL A 23 -0.61 -12.02 4.88
C VAL A 23 -1.69 -12.92 5.49
N ALA A 24 -2.35 -12.51 6.57
CA ALA A 24 -3.37 -13.33 7.23
C ALA A 24 -4.53 -13.73 6.30
N PRO A 25 -5.09 -12.85 5.44
CA PRO A 25 -6.12 -13.26 4.47
C PRO A 25 -5.59 -14.31 3.50
N LEU A 26 -4.38 -14.11 2.95
CA LEU A 26 -3.74 -15.04 2.01
C LEU A 26 -3.47 -16.41 2.65
N ALA A 27 -3.04 -16.44 3.92
CA ALA A 27 -2.76 -17.68 4.64
C ALA A 27 -4.02 -18.41 5.13
N MET A 28 -5.14 -17.70 5.26
CA MET A 28 -6.47 -18.26 5.58
C MET A 28 -7.22 -18.72 4.32
N GLY A 29 -6.58 -18.68 3.15
CA GLY A 29 -7.18 -19.12 1.89
C GLY A 29 -8.19 -18.13 1.31
N ALA A 30 -8.10 -16.84 1.65
CA ALA A 30 -8.84 -15.79 0.94
C ALA A 30 -8.30 -15.71 -0.49
N GLY A 31 -8.85 -16.56 -1.37
CA GLY A 31 -8.43 -16.77 -2.74
C GLY A 31 -8.16 -18.20 -3.16
N ASP A 32 -8.20 -19.17 -2.24
CA ASP A 32 -8.08 -20.59 -2.59
C ASP A 32 -9.40 -21.09 -3.20
N GLY A 33 -9.53 -20.95 -4.52
CA GLY A 33 -10.69 -21.45 -5.29
C GLY A 33 -11.33 -20.45 -6.24
N GLU A 34 -10.92 -19.18 -6.23
CA GLU A 34 -11.48 -18.12 -7.07
C GLU A 34 -10.47 -17.76 -8.17
N GLU A 35 -10.92 -17.65 -9.42
CA GLU A 35 -10.04 -17.27 -10.56
C GLU A 35 -9.47 -15.85 -10.41
N GLU A 36 -10.19 -14.95 -9.70
CA GLU A 36 -9.71 -13.63 -9.28
C GLU A 36 -10.08 -13.29 -7.81
N PRO A 37 -9.28 -13.75 -6.83
CA PRO A 37 -9.53 -13.54 -5.39
C PRO A 37 -9.70 -12.08 -4.94
N PHE A 38 -9.13 -11.17 -5.73
CA PHE A 38 -9.08 -9.74 -5.48
C PHE A 38 -9.76 -8.94 -6.59
N ALA A 39 -10.73 -9.54 -7.29
CA ALA A 39 -11.59 -8.79 -8.18
C ALA A 39 -12.20 -7.59 -7.44
N GLY A 40 -12.28 -6.44 -8.12
CA GLY A 40 -12.79 -5.20 -7.56
C GLY A 40 -14.18 -5.38 -6.96
N ALA A 41 -14.51 -4.55 -5.95
CA ALA A 41 -15.80 -4.60 -5.27
C ALA A 41 -17.00 -4.48 -6.24
N ASP A 42 -16.79 -3.88 -7.41
CA ASP A 42 -17.79 -3.67 -8.45
C ASP A 42 -18.15 -4.97 -9.20
N GLY A 43 -17.16 -5.78 -9.59
CA GLY A 43 -17.40 -7.05 -10.29
C GLY A 43 -18.15 -8.10 -9.44
N ARG A 44 -18.02 -8.03 -8.10
CA ARG A 44 -18.85 -8.84 -7.19
C ARG A 44 -20.26 -8.28 -6.99
N ALA A 45 -20.45 -6.98 -7.15
CA ALA A 45 -21.76 -6.35 -7.00
C ALA A 45 -22.63 -6.63 -8.25
N GLU A 46 -22.04 -6.59 -9.45
CA GLU A 46 -22.73 -6.88 -10.71
C GLU A 46 -23.30 -8.31 -10.76
N THR A 47 -22.52 -9.30 -10.33
CA THR A 47 -22.93 -10.71 -10.27
C THR A 47 -24.12 -10.93 -9.34
N VAL A 48 -24.11 -10.30 -8.16
CA VAL A 48 -25.21 -10.43 -7.17
C VAL A 48 -26.48 -9.70 -7.63
N ILE A 49 -26.33 -8.56 -8.31
CA ILE A 49 -27.49 -7.78 -8.81
C ILE A 49 -28.18 -8.53 -9.96
N ALA A 50 -27.41 -9.12 -10.89
CA ALA A 50 -27.96 -9.88 -12.01
C ALA A 50 -28.72 -11.16 -11.58
N GLU A 51 -28.34 -11.77 -10.45
CA GLU A 51 -29.04 -12.94 -9.91
C GLU A 51 -30.37 -12.61 -9.21
N HIS A 52 -30.46 -11.43 -8.58
CA HIS A 52 -31.56 -11.12 -7.67
C HIS A 52 -32.69 -10.29 -8.29
N ASP A 53 -32.43 -9.61 -9.43
CA ASP A 53 -33.45 -8.86 -10.16
C ASP A 53 -33.10 -8.78 -11.67
N PRO A 54 -33.58 -9.71 -12.50
CA PRO A 54 -33.24 -9.78 -13.93
C PRO A 54 -33.77 -8.62 -14.78
N ASP A 55 -34.71 -7.82 -14.24
CA ASP A 55 -35.26 -6.63 -14.90
C ASP A 55 -34.64 -5.30 -14.40
N TYR A 56 -33.55 -5.37 -13.61
CA TYR A 56 -32.88 -4.18 -13.08
C TYR A 56 -32.17 -3.38 -14.18
N GLU A 57 -32.72 -2.22 -14.51
CA GLU A 57 -32.09 -1.25 -15.40
C GLU A 57 -31.15 -0.32 -14.59
N PRO A 58 -29.84 -0.29 -14.87
CA PRO A 58 -28.91 0.59 -14.17
C PRO A 58 -29.31 2.07 -14.36
N TRP A 59 -29.54 2.78 -13.27
CA TRP A 59 -29.86 4.22 -13.26
C TRP A 59 -28.68 5.12 -13.68
N PHE A 60 -27.51 4.51 -13.89
CA PHE A 60 -26.30 5.14 -14.41
C PHE A 60 -25.49 4.07 -15.17
N SER A 61 -25.24 4.29 -16.45
CA SER A 61 -24.32 3.49 -17.25
C SER A 61 -22.98 4.21 -17.39
N PRO A 62 -21.84 3.51 -17.27
CA PRO A 62 -20.54 4.12 -17.51
C PRO A 62 -20.50 4.70 -18.93
N LEU A 63 -20.19 6.00 -19.06
CA LEU A 63 -19.95 6.64 -20.37
C LEU A 63 -18.74 6.04 -21.11
N TYR A 64 -17.90 5.30 -20.38
CA TYR A 64 -16.75 4.56 -20.87
C TYR A 64 -16.59 3.29 -20.04
N GLU A 65 -16.72 2.15 -20.68
CA GLU A 65 -16.50 0.83 -20.09
C GLU A 65 -15.21 0.28 -20.70
N PRO A 66 -14.14 0.10 -19.90
CA PRO A 66 -12.90 -0.44 -20.43
C PRO A 66 -13.14 -1.87 -20.94
N PRO A 67 -12.64 -2.24 -22.13
CA PRO A 67 -12.98 -3.51 -22.80
C PRO A 67 -12.48 -4.78 -22.08
N SER A 68 -11.73 -4.66 -20.98
CA SER A 68 -11.34 -5.79 -20.14
C SER A 68 -11.02 -5.34 -18.70
N GLY A 69 -11.40 -6.17 -17.71
CA GLY A 69 -11.07 -5.96 -16.28
C GLY A 69 -9.56 -5.91 -15.99
N GLU A 70 -8.73 -6.39 -16.92
CA GLU A 70 -7.27 -6.28 -16.85
C GLU A 70 -6.80 -4.82 -16.86
N ILE A 71 -7.50 -3.94 -17.59
CA ILE A 71 -7.13 -2.51 -17.69
C ILE A 71 -7.44 -1.80 -16.37
N GLU A 72 -8.55 -2.13 -15.72
CA GLU A 72 -8.91 -1.59 -14.41
C GLU A 72 -7.87 -1.98 -13.35
N SER A 73 -7.52 -3.27 -13.29
CA SER A 73 -6.47 -3.79 -12.41
C SER A 73 -5.11 -3.15 -12.70
N ALA A 74 -4.77 -2.93 -13.98
CA ALA A 74 -3.54 -2.24 -14.37
C ALA A 74 -3.50 -0.78 -13.90
N LEU A 75 -4.64 -0.06 -13.95
CA LEU A 75 -4.74 1.31 -13.45
C LEU A 75 -4.59 1.36 -11.93
N PHE A 76 -5.21 0.44 -11.18
CA PHE A 76 -5.01 0.33 -9.74
C PHE A 76 -3.56 -0.04 -9.37
N ALA A 77 -2.94 -0.97 -10.09
CA ALA A 77 -1.54 -1.34 -9.89
C ALA A 77 -0.60 -0.15 -10.17
N LEU A 78 -0.88 0.63 -11.21
CA LEU A 78 -0.13 1.85 -11.52
C LEU A 78 -0.28 2.90 -10.40
N GLN A 79 -1.50 3.13 -9.91
CA GLN A 79 -1.74 4.04 -8.79
C GLN A 79 -0.99 3.60 -7.53
N ALA A 80 -1.01 2.30 -7.22
CA ALA A 80 -0.27 1.74 -6.09
C ALA A 80 1.25 1.91 -6.25
N ALA A 81 1.78 1.65 -7.45
CA ALA A 81 3.21 1.82 -7.76
C ALA A 81 3.66 3.27 -7.62
N LEU A 82 2.87 4.23 -8.13
CA LEU A 82 3.17 5.65 -7.98
C LEU A 82 3.11 6.10 -6.51
N GLY A 83 2.07 5.70 -5.78
CA GLY A 83 1.93 6.00 -4.35
C GLY A 83 3.09 5.45 -3.52
N ALA A 84 3.48 4.19 -3.75
CA ALA A 84 4.63 3.58 -3.11
C ALA A 84 5.95 4.28 -3.47
N GLY A 85 6.12 4.68 -4.73
CA GLY A 85 7.30 5.42 -5.20
C GLY A 85 7.47 6.77 -4.50
N VAL A 86 6.39 7.56 -4.39
CA VAL A 86 6.41 8.86 -3.69
C VAL A 86 6.73 8.69 -2.21
N LEU A 87 6.06 7.73 -1.53
CA LEU A 87 6.33 7.45 -0.12
C LEU A 87 7.79 7.02 0.09
N GLY A 88 8.29 6.10 -0.74
CA GLY A 88 9.68 5.64 -0.70
C GLY A 88 10.69 6.77 -0.86
N TYR A 89 10.47 7.67 -1.83
CA TYR A 89 11.31 8.85 -2.04
C TYR A 89 11.31 9.78 -0.81
N CYS A 90 10.13 10.11 -0.28
CA CYS A 90 9.99 10.96 0.91
C CYS A 90 10.76 10.38 2.12
N PHE A 91 10.59 9.09 2.41
CA PHE A 91 11.34 8.43 3.49
C PHE A 91 12.84 8.43 3.23
N GLY A 92 13.26 8.22 1.98
CA GLY A 92 14.66 8.29 1.55
C GLY A 92 15.29 9.66 1.81
N VAL A 93 14.62 10.74 1.37
CA VAL A 93 15.09 12.12 1.57
C VAL A 93 15.23 12.46 3.05
N VAL A 94 14.22 12.13 3.87
CA VAL A 94 14.25 12.40 5.32
C VAL A 94 15.40 11.64 5.99
N ARG A 95 15.62 10.37 5.62
CA ARG A 95 16.74 9.56 6.16
C ARG A 95 18.09 10.15 5.78
N THR A 96 18.26 10.58 4.54
CA THR A 96 19.52 11.15 4.04
C THR A 96 19.83 12.49 4.68
N LYS A 97 18.83 13.39 4.80
CA LYS A 97 19.01 14.68 5.50
C LYS A 97 19.50 14.47 6.93
N ARG A 98 18.89 13.55 7.69
CA ARG A 98 19.31 13.22 9.07
C ARG A 98 20.75 12.71 9.14
N ARG A 99 21.18 11.88 8.18
CA ARG A 99 22.56 11.38 8.10
C ARG A 99 23.56 12.51 7.82
N LEU A 100 23.25 13.38 6.86
CA LEU A 100 24.10 14.52 6.51
C LEU A 100 24.28 15.49 7.67
N THR A 101 23.20 15.84 8.39
CA THR A 101 23.27 16.67 9.60
C THR A 101 24.13 16.04 10.70
N ALA A 102 24.00 14.72 10.90
CA ALA A 102 24.82 14.00 11.89
C ALA A 102 26.31 14.00 11.50
N THR A 103 26.64 13.76 10.23
CA THR A 103 28.02 13.79 9.72
C THR A 103 28.65 15.18 9.82
N GLN A 104 27.90 16.25 9.50
CA GLN A 104 28.39 17.63 9.64
C GLN A 104 28.67 17.99 11.10
N GLY A 105 27.81 17.55 12.03
CA GLY A 105 28.03 17.74 13.47
C GLY A 105 29.27 17.01 14.00
N ALA A 106 29.57 15.82 13.47
CA ALA A 106 30.79 15.08 13.80
C ALA A 106 32.04 15.78 13.27
N LYS A 107 32.03 16.25 12.01
CA LYS A 107 33.17 16.97 11.41
C LYS A 107 33.48 18.28 12.14
N ARG A 108 32.47 19.08 12.49
CA ARG A 108 32.66 20.33 13.27
C ARG A 108 33.25 20.12 14.66
N ARG A 109 33.01 18.97 15.29
CA ARG A 109 33.62 18.64 16.60
C ARG A 109 35.08 18.23 16.45
N ALA A 110 35.44 17.57 15.35
CA ALA A 110 36.83 17.20 15.07
C ALA A 110 37.71 18.41 14.69
N ASP A 111 37.17 19.37 13.92
CA ASP A 111 37.90 20.58 13.52
C ASP A 111 38.05 21.63 14.66
N GLY A 112 37.28 21.51 15.75
CA GLY A 112 37.28 22.46 16.86
C GLY A 112 38.15 22.09 18.06
N ASP A 113 38.85 20.95 18.00
CA ASP A 113 39.68 20.39 19.08
C ASP A 113 41.18 20.33 18.70
N GLY A 114 41.59 21.08 17.68
CA GLY A 114 42.98 21.24 17.22
C GLY A 114 43.40 22.70 17.20
#